data_AF-D3D3R2-F1
#
_entry.id   AF-D3D3R2-F1
#
_cell.length_a   1.000
_cell.length_b   1.000
_cell.length_c   1.000
_cell.angle_alpha   90.00
_cell.angle_beta   90.00
_cell.angle_gamma   90.00
#
_symmetry.space_group_name_H-M   'P 1'
#
loop_
_entity.id
_entity.type
_entity.pdbx_description
1 polymer ?
#
loop_
_entity_poly.entity_id
_entity_poly.type
_entity_poly.pdbx_seq_one_letter_code
_entity_poly.pdbx_strand_id
1 'polypeptide(L)'
;MTATAAAGATAAAPDPAPTARLRDPSRTAVRARAALRVELDAGGTARIAELRSAVPVILRRTGGSGRVVVIHLVGGAGGPLAGDDLGLDITVGAGAHLVVRSVAATVALPGHGAGPSTFAVHAQVGPAAALTWLPEPTVVAAGARHRMTTEITLTPDSSLRYREEILLGRFGEPGGSLTTSLRVDVDVDREAPSAPSVHPAPPAPRRRPLLCQELRLGPDLPGTAGPAVLAGARAVGSVLVAGPATSFEALADSGAVAEGAAAMRLVGPGALVSALADDAVTLRRRLDSLAGPLTGALADTPPTPT
;
A
#
# COMPACT_ATOMS: atom_id res chain seq x y z
N MET A 1 -35.73 43.06 78.45
CA MET A 1 -35.94 43.25 77.00
C MET A 1 -34.57 43.33 76.36
N THR A 2 -34.07 42.18 75.93
CA THR A 2 -32.70 41.92 75.48
C THR A 2 -32.57 42.17 73.98
N ALA A 3 -31.61 43.00 73.57
CA ALA A 3 -31.26 43.19 72.16
C ALA A 3 -29.77 42.88 71.98
N THR A 4 -29.51 41.79 71.28
CA THR A 4 -28.19 41.27 70.92
C THR A 4 -27.75 41.89 69.59
N ALA A 5 -26.57 42.52 69.54
CA ALA A 5 -25.97 43.01 68.31
C ALA A 5 -25.22 41.85 67.60
N ALA A 6 -25.61 41.54 66.36
CA ALA A 6 -24.93 40.59 65.50
C ALA A 6 -23.90 41.32 64.62
N ALA A 7 -22.65 40.84 64.66
CA ALA A 7 -21.56 41.28 63.81
C ALA A 7 -21.77 40.79 62.37
N GLY A 8 -21.60 41.70 61.39
CA GLY A 8 -21.62 41.38 59.97
C GLY A 8 -20.34 40.65 59.56
N ALA A 9 -20.47 39.44 59.03
CA ALA A 9 -19.40 38.71 58.38
C ALA A 9 -19.37 39.06 56.89
N THR A 10 -18.26 39.64 56.43
CA THR A 10 -17.95 39.84 55.01
C THR A 10 -17.67 38.48 54.36
N ALA A 11 -18.52 38.06 53.43
CA ALA A 11 -18.30 36.86 52.64
C ALA A 11 -17.13 37.05 51.67
N ALA A 12 -16.06 36.30 51.87
CA ALA A 12 -14.95 36.21 50.93
C ALA A 12 -15.41 35.49 49.66
N ALA A 13 -15.07 36.05 48.50
CA ALA A 13 -15.34 35.43 47.20
C ALA A 13 -14.57 34.11 47.06
N PRO A 14 -15.17 33.06 46.46
CA PRO A 14 -14.48 31.79 46.27
C PRO A 14 -13.33 31.94 45.27
N ASP A 15 -12.19 31.34 45.61
CA ASP A 15 -11.01 31.24 44.76
C ASP A 15 -11.38 30.60 43.41
N PRO A 16 -10.93 31.14 42.26
CA PRO A 16 -11.20 30.52 40.98
C PRO A 16 -10.57 29.14 40.94
N ALA A 17 -11.38 28.12 40.63
CA ALA A 17 -10.93 26.75 40.48
C ALA A 17 -9.71 26.68 39.54
N PRO A 18 -8.72 25.83 39.83
CA PRO A 18 -7.53 25.71 38.98
C PRO A 18 -8.00 25.34 37.57
N THR A 19 -7.74 26.23 36.62
CA THR A 19 -7.95 25.96 35.21
C THR A 19 -7.07 24.78 34.83
N ALA A 20 -7.69 23.61 34.74
CA ALA A 20 -7.05 22.44 34.17
C ALA A 20 -6.58 22.84 32.78
N ARG A 21 -5.26 22.99 32.60
CA ARG A 21 -4.66 23.15 31.28
C ARG A 21 -5.08 21.91 30.49
N LEU A 22 -6.02 22.08 29.56
CA LEU A 22 -6.30 21.07 28.54
C LEU A 22 -4.94 20.73 27.91
N ARG A 23 -4.49 19.49 28.13
CA ARG A 23 -3.29 18.98 27.48
C ARG A 23 -3.48 19.15 25.98
N ASP A 24 -2.48 19.71 25.34
CA ASP A 24 -2.41 19.83 23.88
C ASP A 24 -2.76 18.47 23.23
N PRO A 25 -3.82 18.37 22.40
CA PRO A 25 -4.23 17.12 21.77
C PRO A 25 -3.25 16.59 20.69
N SER A 26 -2.06 17.20 20.58
CA SER A 26 -1.11 17.02 19.49
C SER A 26 -0.30 15.70 19.45
N ARG A 27 -0.66 14.67 20.23
CA ARG A 27 0.15 13.43 20.33
C ARG A 27 -0.56 12.12 19.96
N THR A 28 -1.65 12.17 19.21
CA THR A 28 -2.35 10.93 18.77
C THR A 28 -1.83 10.33 17.46
N ALA A 29 -1.11 11.10 16.63
CA ALA A 29 -0.61 10.62 15.35
C ALA A 29 0.65 9.75 15.51
N VAL A 30 0.67 8.60 14.82
CA VAL A 30 1.79 7.65 14.83
C VAL A 30 2.67 7.87 13.61
N ARG A 31 3.98 7.95 13.82
CA ARG A 31 4.97 7.79 12.74
C ARG A 31 5.67 6.45 12.85
N ALA A 32 5.57 5.63 11.80
CA ALA A 32 6.16 4.29 11.78
C ALA A 32 6.84 3.99 10.44
N ARG A 33 7.99 3.30 10.49
CA ARG A 33 8.78 2.88 9.33
C ARG A 33 9.24 1.43 9.49
N ALA A 34 8.60 0.53 8.74
CA ALA A 34 8.99 -0.86 8.62
C ALA A 34 9.96 -1.04 7.43
N ALA A 35 10.79 -2.09 7.46
CA ALA A 35 11.60 -2.45 6.32
C ALA A 35 11.81 -3.96 6.19
N LEU A 36 11.97 -4.38 4.94
CA LEU A 36 12.10 -5.77 4.55
C LEU A 36 13.15 -5.89 3.45
N ARG A 37 14.17 -6.72 3.68
CA ARG A 37 15.18 -7.07 2.69
C ARG A 37 15.27 -8.57 2.55
N VAL A 38 15.10 -9.07 1.33
CA VAL A 38 15.26 -10.50 1.00
C VAL A 38 16.38 -10.65 -0.01
N GLU A 39 17.31 -11.56 0.23
CA GLU A 39 18.48 -11.82 -0.61
C GLU A 39 18.69 -13.33 -0.74
N LEU A 40 19.43 -13.77 -1.75
CA LEU A 40 19.85 -15.17 -1.84
C LEU A 40 21.15 -15.39 -1.05
N ASP A 41 21.25 -16.50 -0.33
CA ASP A 41 22.52 -16.97 0.23
C ASP A 41 23.42 -17.59 -0.86
N ALA A 42 24.63 -17.98 -0.48
CA ALA A 42 25.60 -18.60 -1.38
C ALA A 42 25.09 -19.92 -2.02
N GLY A 43 24.10 -20.57 -1.38
CA GLY A 43 23.45 -21.78 -1.90
C GLY A 43 22.25 -21.47 -2.80
N GLY A 44 21.98 -20.20 -3.11
CA GLY A 44 20.84 -19.78 -3.93
C GLY A 44 19.49 -19.85 -3.22
N THR A 45 19.47 -19.97 -1.89
CA THR A 45 18.24 -19.99 -1.08
C THR A 45 17.95 -18.59 -0.54
N ALA A 46 16.70 -18.15 -0.62
CA ALA A 46 16.28 -16.84 -0.12
C ALA A 46 16.32 -16.76 1.40
N ARG A 47 16.91 -15.68 1.90
CA ARG A 47 17.04 -15.30 3.30
C ARG A 47 16.50 -13.90 3.50
N ILE A 48 15.96 -13.67 4.68
CA ILE A 48 15.56 -12.32 5.10
C ILE A 48 16.79 -11.67 5.73
N ALA A 49 17.41 -10.75 5.00
CA ALA A 49 18.56 -9.96 5.48
C ALA A 49 18.11 -8.84 6.44
N GLU A 50 16.87 -8.36 6.30
CA GLU A 50 16.29 -7.34 7.18
C GLU A 50 14.80 -7.58 7.37
N LEU A 51 14.33 -7.57 8.62
CA LEU A 51 12.91 -7.64 8.98
C LEU A 51 12.62 -6.69 10.13
N ARG A 52 12.45 -5.41 9.83
CA ARG A 52 12.10 -4.39 10.81
C ARG A 52 10.59 -4.13 10.78
N SER A 53 9.94 -4.33 11.91
CA SER A 53 8.57 -3.91 12.13
C SER A 53 8.51 -2.60 12.90
N ALA A 54 7.46 -1.81 12.69
CA ALA A 54 7.16 -0.61 13.47
C ALA A 54 5.64 -0.48 13.59
N VAL A 55 5.10 -0.61 14.81
CA VAL A 55 3.65 -0.56 15.07
C VAL A 55 3.05 0.73 14.47
N PRO A 56 1.94 0.66 13.71
CA PRO A 56 1.08 -0.51 13.48
C PRO A 56 1.51 -1.49 12.37
N VAL A 57 2.58 -1.22 11.63
CA VAL A 57 3.05 -2.07 10.50
C VAL A 57 3.97 -3.19 11.01
N ILE A 58 3.41 -4.38 11.23
CA ILE A 58 4.16 -5.56 11.68
C ILE A 58 4.37 -6.54 10.53
N LEU A 59 5.60 -7.01 10.36
CA LEU A 59 6.00 -7.97 9.33
C LEU A 59 6.20 -9.35 9.95
N ARG A 60 5.55 -10.38 9.40
CA ARG A 60 5.71 -11.78 9.85
C ARG A 60 6.07 -12.69 8.69
N ARG A 61 7.18 -13.42 8.84
CA ARG A 61 7.47 -14.55 7.96
C ARG A 61 6.48 -15.67 8.25
N THR A 62 5.89 -16.21 7.19
CA THR A 62 4.79 -17.19 7.27
C THR A 62 4.97 -18.37 6.32
N GLY A 63 5.98 -18.31 5.44
CA GLY A 63 6.26 -19.38 4.51
C GLY A 63 7.43 -19.04 3.58
N GLY A 64 7.56 -19.85 2.53
CA GLY A 64 8.59 -19.74 1.52
C GLY A 64 9.62 -20.87 1.59
N SER A 65 10.12 -21.25 0.42
CA SER A 65 11.11 -22.30 0.18
C SER A 65 12.00 -21.91 -1.00
N GLY A 66 13.20 -22.48 -1.09
CA GLY A 66 14.13 -22.19 -2.18
C GLY A 66 14.38 -20.68 -2.30
N ARG A 67 14.03 -20.10 -3.45
CA ARG A 67 14.23 -18.67 -3.75
C ARG A 67 13.14 -17.75 -3.22
N VAL A 68 12.14 -18.28 -2.51
CA VAL A 68 10.91 -17.57 -2.20
C VAL A 68 10.75 -17.34 -0.71
N VAL A 69 10.32 -16.14 -0.33
CA VAL A 69 9.95 -15.76 1.03
C VAL A 69 8.52 -15.25 1.04
N VAL A 70 7.70 -15.72 1.99
CA VAL A 70 6.33 -15.22 2.20
C VAL A 70 6.25 -14.43 3.50
N ILE A 71 5.90 -13.15 3.37
CA ILE A 71 5.65 -12.21 4.47
C ILE A 71 4.17 -11.85 4.50
N HIS A 72 3.59 -11.85 5.71
CA HIS A 72 2.30 -11.21 5.95
C HIS A 72 2.49 -9.93 6.76
N LEU A 73 1.82 -8.88 6.31
CA LEU A 73 1.56 -7.65 7.05
C LEU A 73 0.48 -7.92 8.09
N VAL A 74 0.75 -7.54 9.34
CA VAL A 74 -0.18 -7.65 10.46
C VAL A 74 -0.40 -6.26 11.02
N GLY A 75 -1.67 -5.85 11.14
CA GLY A 75 -2.04 -4.63 11.84
C GLY A 75 -1.80 -4.82 13.35
N GLY A 76 -0.71 -4.24 13.85
CA GLY A 76 -0.33 -4.33 15.27
C GLY A 76 -1.11 -3.40 16.19
N ALA A 77 -1.82 -2.43 15.63
CA ALA A 77 -2.76 -1.55 16.32
C ALA A 77 -3.84 -1.09 15.31
N GLY A 78 -4.87 -0.40 15.81
CA GLY A 78 -5.89 0.21 14.95
C GLY A 78 -5.31 1.34 14.09
N GLY A 79 -5.90 1.58 12.93
CA GLY A 79 -5.46 2.60 11.98
C GLY A 79 -5.06 2.02 10.62
N PRO A 80 -4.76 2.89 9.64
CA PRO A 80 -4.32 4.28 9.83
C PRO A 80 -5.39 5.25 10.32
N LEU A 81 -5.07 6.09 11.32
CA LEU A 81 -5.91 7.18 11.85
C LEU A 81 -5.44 8.53 11.30
N ALA A 82 -6.32 9.53 11.24
CA ALA A 82 -5.97 10.88 10.76
C ALA A 82 -4.68 11.41 11.41
N GLY A 83 -3.75 11.90 10.57
CA GLY A 83 -2.42 12.38 10.96
C GLY A 83 -1.33 11.29 11.03
N ASP A 84 -1.67 10.00 11.01
CA ASP A 84 -0.67 8.93 10.99
C ASP A 84 0.21 9.01 9.75
N ASP A 85 1.48 8.66 9.92
CA ASP A 85 2.49 8.66 8.88
C ASP A 85 3.23 7.31 8.89
N LEU A 86 2.78 6.40 8.03
CA LEU A 86 3.25 5.02 7.96
C LEU A 86 4.10 4.80 6.70
N GLY A 87 5.10 3.93 6.81
CA GLY A 87 5.98 3.60 5.68
C GLY A 87 6.51 2.17 5.73
N LEU A 88 6.71 1.59 4.55
CA LEU A 88 7.33 0.28 4.35
C LEU A 88 8.33 0.34 3.20
N ASP A 89 9.60 0.09 3.52
CA ASP A 89 10.68 -0.04 2.55
C ASP A 89 10.94 -1.52 2.24
N ILE A 90 10.99 -1.87 0.96
CA ILE A 90 11.15 -3.25 0.48
C ILE A 90 12.33 -3.32 -0.48
N THR A 91 13.27 -4.22 -0.22
CA THR A 91 14.29 -4.58 -1.20
C THR A 91 14.24 -6.08 -1.49
N VAL A 92 14.08 -6.44 -2.76
CA VAL A 92 14.19 -7.82 -3.24
C VAL A 92 15.49 -7.94 -4.01
N GLY A 93 16.47 -8.63 -3.42
CA GLY A 93 17.78 -8.88 -3.99
C GLY A 93 17.71 -9.77 -5.22
N ALA A 94 18.81 -9.78 -5.99
CA ALA A 94 18.87 -10.46 -7.27
C ALA A 94 18.41 -11.92 -7.18
N GLY A 95 17.50 -12.31 -8.08
CA GLY A 95 17.02 -13.68 -8.19
C GLY A 95 16.08 -14.16 -7.09
N ALA A 96 15.85 -13.38 -6.03
CA ALA A 96 14.92 -13.72 -4.97
C ALA A 96 13.48 -13.40 -5.35
N HIS A 97 12.52 -14.12 -4.76
CA HIS A 97 11.10 -13.87 -4.90
C HIS A 97 10.50 -13.56 -3.54
N LEU A 98 9.93 -12.37 -3.41
CA LEU A 98 9.19 -11.97 -2.22
C LEU A 98 7.69 -11.94 -2.51
N VAL A 99 6.92 -12.65 -1.70
CA VAL A 99 5.46 -12.56 -1.65
C VAL A 99 5.06 -11.82 -0.38
N VAL A 100 4.38 -10.69 -0.53
CA VAL A 100 3.81 -9.90 0.56
C VAL A 100 2.29 -9.98 0.49
N ARG A 101 1.68 -10.40 1.60
CA ARG A 101 0.22 -10.44 1.81
C ARG A 101 -0.12 -9.65 3.07
N SER A 102 -1.39 -9.47 3.39
CA SER A 102 -1.80 -9.06 4.74
C SER A 102 -2.72 -10.09 5.35
N VAL A 103 -2.77 -10.13 6.69
CA VAL A 103 -3.67 -11.04 7.43
C VAL A 103 -5.11 -10.54 7.39
N ALA A 104 -5.30 -9.23 7.25
CA ALA A 104 -6.60 -8.58 7.24
C ALA A 104 -6.56 -7.32 6.36
N ALA A 105 -7.76 -6.82 6.06
CA ALA A 105 -7.94 -5.53 5.43
C ALA A 105 -7.31 -4.41 6.28
N THR A 106 -6.72 -3.42 5.61
CA THR A 106 -6.35 -2.17 6.24
C THR A 106 -7.61 -1.31 6.39
N VAL A 107 -7.89 -0.77 7.57
CA VAL A 107 -9.05 0.11 7.78
C VAL A 107 -8.57 1.52 8.11
N ALA A 108 -8.66 2.42 7.13
CA ALA A 108 -8.41 3.83 7.35
C ALA A 108 -9.61 4.46 8.06
N LEU A 109 -9.33 5.17 9.15
CA LEU A 109 -10.34 5.69 10.07
C LEU A 109 -10.19 7.21 10.25
N PRO A 110 -11.28 7.92 10.61
CA PRO A 110 -11.16 9.29 11.09
C PRO A 110 -10.33 9.36 12.37
N GLY A 111 -9.87 10.56 12.71
CA GLY A 111 -9.09 10.78 13.93
C GLY A 111 -8.93 12.27 14.22
N HIS A 112 -8.20 12.56 15.29
CA HIS A 112 -8.00 13.93 15.78
C HIS A 112 -6.69 14.57 15.28
N GLY A 113 -5.86 13.83 14.52
CA GLY A 113 -4.62 14.35 13.98
C GLY A 113 -4.85 15.35 12.84
N ALA A 114 -3.89 16.25 12.64
CA ALA A 114 -3.94 17.20 11.55
C ALA A 114 -3.69 16.50 10.21
N GLY A 115 -4.57 16.70 9.24
CA GLY A 115 -4.39 16.19 7.88
C GLY A 115 -4.83 14.73 7.65
N PRO A 116 -4.61 14.20 6.44
CA PRO A 116 -4.89 12.80 6.14
C PRO A 116 -3.88 11.88 6.83
N SER A 117 -4.25 10.63 7.05
CA SER A 117 -3.28 9.57 7.31
C SER A 117 -2.52 9.20 6.03
N THR A 118 -1.26 8.81 6.13
CA THR A 118 -0.43 8.43 4.98
C THR A 118 0.14 7.03 5.16
N PHE A 119 0.16 6.25 4.07
CA PHE A 119 0.92 5.01 4.00
C PHE A 119 1.75 4.97 2.71
N ALA A 120 3.07 5.01 2.86
CA ALA A 120 4.03 4.97 1.77
C ALA A 120 4.67 3.58 1.65
N VAL A 121 4.73 3.01 0.45
CA VAL A 121 5.45 1.78 0.14
C VAL A 121 6.49 2.10 -0.92
N HIS A 122 7.76 1.87 -0.60
CA HIS A 122 8.86 2.00 -1.56
C HIS A 122 9.49 0.63 -1.77
N ALA A 123 9.56 0.17 -3.02
CA ALA A 123 10.15 -1.13 -3.35
C ALA A 123 11.22 -1.03 -4.43
N GLN A 124 12.33 -1.74 -4.23
CA GLN A 124 13.34 -1.99 -5.25
C GLN A 124 13.42 -3.49 -5.53
N VAL A 125 13.24 -3.87 -6.80
CA VAL A 125 13.27 -5.26 -7.25
C VAL A 125 14.47 -5.44 -8.17
N GLY A 126 15.44 -6.23 -7.69
CA GLY A 126 16.72 -6.42 -8.36
C GLY A 126 16.69 -7.37 -9.57
N PRO A 127 17.85 -7.60 -10.20
CA PRO A 127 17.98 -8.45 -11.38
C PRO A 127 17.37 -9.84 -11.19
N ALA A 128 16.57 -10.28 -12.15
CA ALA A 128 15.86 -11.56 -12.14
C ALA A 128 15.04 -11.83 -10.85
N ALA A 129 14.74 -10.80 -10.07
CA ALA A 129 13.98 -10.91 -8.84
C ALA A 129 12.48 -10.70 -9.09
N ALA A 130 11.65 -11.15 -8.16
CA ALA A 130 10.21 -11.04 -8.25
C ALA A 130 9.58 -10.46 -6.99
N LEU A 131 8.66 -9.52 -7.15
CA LEU A 131 7.79 -9.02 -6.09
C LEU A 131 6.33 -9.38 -6.39
N THR A 132 5.67 -10.03 -5.43
CA THR A 132 4.24 -10.30 -5.46
C THR A 132 3.59 -9.59 -4.28
N TRP A 133 2.98 -8.43 -4.53
CA TRP A 133 2.29 -7.60 -3.57
C TRP A 133 0.78 -7.84 -3.66
N LEU A 134 0.25 -8.59 -2.69
CA LEU A 134 -1.14 -9.04 -2.64
C LEU A 134 -1.74 -8.85 -1.24
N PRO A 135 -1.73 -7.63 -0.67
CA PRO A 135 -2.46 -7.38 0.56
C PRO A 135 -3.98 -7.60 0.36
N GLU A 136 -4.68 -7.74 1.47
CA GLU A 136 -6.13 -7.61 1.52
C GLU A 136 -6.54 -6.13 1.35
N PRO A 137 -7.81 -5.87 1.02
CA PRO A 137 -8.24 -4.53 0.60
C PRO A 137 -8.05 -3.45 1.66
N THR A 138 -7.97 -2.19 1.20
CA THR A 138 -8.05 -1.01 2.05
C THR A 138 -9.49 -0.53 2.13
N VAL A 139 -10.07 -0.55 3.34
CA VAL A 139 -11.38 0.01 3.65
C VAL A 139 -11.20 1.46 4.10
N VAL A 140 -11.88 2.39 3.43
CA VAL A 140 -11.86 3.82 3.76
C VAL A 140 -13.16 4.18 4.47
N ALA A 141 -13.15 4.14 5.80
CA ALA A 141 -14.34 4.36 6.63
C ALA A 141 -14.88 5.80 6.52
N ALA A 142 -16.12 6.03 6.99
CA ALA A 142 -16.73 7.35 6.95
C ALA A 142 -15.89 8.37 7.71
N GLY A 143 -15.69 9.55 7.10
CA GLY A 143 -14.88 10.64 7.66
C GLY A 143 -13.37 10.39 7.63
N ALA A 144 -12.89 9.22 7.18
CA ALA A 144 -11.47 9.00 6.97
C ALA A 144 -10.95 9.90 5.84
N ARG A 145 -9.71 10.35 5.99
CA ARG A 145 -8.94 11.01 4.93
C ARG A 145 -7.61 10.28 4.84
N HIS A 146 -7.38 9.56 3.75
CA HIS A 146 -6.21 8.70 3.61
C HIS A 146 -5.46 8.99 2.31
N ARG A 147 -4.13 8.86 2.36
CA ARG A 147 -3.25 8.91 1.21
C ARG A 147 -2.37 7.67 1.17
N MET A 148 -2.41 6.95 0.07
CA MET A 148 -1.53 5.82 -0.20
C MET A 148 -0.58 6.18 -1.34
N THR A 149 0.71 5.94 -1.14
CA THR A 149 1.73 6.18 -2.16
C THR A 149 2.57 4.93 -2.32
N THR A 150 2.61 4.39 -3.52
CA THR A 150 3.40 3.20 -3.84
C THR A 150 4.37 3.54 -4.96
N GLU A 151 5.65 3.38 -4.69
CA GLU A 151 6.73 3.59 -5.66
C GLU A 151 7.56 2.32 -5.79
N ILE A 152 7.61 1.77 -7.01
CA ILE A 152 8.31 0.52 -7.29
C ILE A 152 9.32 0.77 -8.41
N THR A 153 10.58 0.39 -8.17
CA THR A 153 11.63 0.37 -9.19
C THR A 153 11.97 -1.07 -9.54
N LEU A 154 11.91 -1.38 -10.83
CA LEU A 154 12.18 -2.68 -11.42
C LEU A 154 13.46 -2.63 -12.25
N THR A 155 14.27 -3.69 -12.24
CA THR A 155 15.24 -3.92 -13.31
C THR A 155 14.54 -4.52 -14.54
N PRO A 156 15.13 -4.43 -15.75
CA PRO A 156 14.51 -4.94 -16.99
C PRO A 156 14.10 -6.42 -16.96
N ASP A 157 14.80 -7.22 -16.18
CA ASP A 157 14.64 -8.66 -16.01
C ASP A 157 13.85 -9.06 -14.75
N SER A 158 13.42 -8.08 -13.95
CA SER A 158 12.60 -8.33 -12.75
C SER A 158 11.11 -8.48 -13.09
N SER A 159 10.36 -9.09 -12.18
CA SER A 159 8.92 -9.31 -12.33
C SER A 159 8.11 -8.73 -11.17
N LEU A 160 6.93 -8.21 -11.46
CA LEU A 160 6.00 -7.64 -10.50
C LEU A 160 4.59 -8.20 -10.71
N ARG A 161 3.97 -8.61 -9.62
CA ARG A 161 2.52 -8.78 -9.51
C ARG A 161 2.05 -7.87 -8.37
N TYR A 162 1.22 -6.90 -8.68
CA TYR A 162 0.72 -5.93 -7.71
C TYR A 162 -0.80 -5.90 -7.77
N ARG A 163 -1.47 -6.07 -6.62
CA ARG A 163 -2.91 -5.87 -6.48
C ARG A 163 -3.18 -4.75 -5.47
N GLU A 164 -4.07 -3.85 -5.86
CA GLU A 164 -4.66 -2.83 -4.99
C GLU A 164 -6.18 -2.93 -5.09
N GLU A 165 -6.84 -2.96 -3.94
CA GLU A 165 -8.29 -3.00 -3.82
C GLU A 165 -8.72 -2.00 -2.76
N ILE A 166 -9.66 -1.13 -3.13
CA ILE A 166 -10.20 -0.07 -2.30
C ILE A 166 -11.69 -0.31 -2.11
N LEU A 167 -12.13 -0.28 -0.86
CA LEU A 167 -13.53 -0.39 -0.44
C LEU A 167 -13.93 0.94 0.20
N LEU A 168 -14.96 1.57 -0.34
CA LEU A 168 -15.52 2.80 0.19
C LEU A 168 -16.53 2.48 1.29
N GLY A 169 -16.10 2.64 2.53
CA GLY A 169 -16.88 2.38 3.73
C GLY A 169 -16.93 0.90 4.13
N ARG A 170 -17.27 0.64 5.39
CA ARG A 170 -17.68 -0.70 5.85
C ARG A 170 -19.07 -1.04 5.32
N PHE A 171 -19.58 -2.22 5.68
CA PHE A 171 -20.92 -2.63 5.29
C PHE A 171 -21.99 -1.62 5.75
N GLY A 172 -22.75 -1.08 4.80
CA GLY A 172 -23.80 -0.08 5.06
C GLY A 172 -23.30 1.31 5.44
N GLU A 173 -21.98 1.53 5.45
CA GLU A 173 -21.37 2.80 5.81
C GLU A 173 -20.94 3.57 4.54
N PRO A 174 -21.10 4.91 4.49
CA PRO A 174 -20.52 5.70 3.41
C PRO A 174 -18.99 5.69 3.46
N GLY A 175 -18.34 5.85 2.30
CA GLY A 175 -16.89 5.95 2.21
C GLY A 175 -16.33 7.30 2.64
N GLY A 176 -15.11 7.29 3.14
CA GLY A 176 -14.29 8.49 3.33
C GLY A 176 -13.57 8.94 2.05
N SER A 177 -12.59 9.82 2.22
CA SER A 177 -11.78 10.39 1.14
C SER A 177 -10.42 9.68 1.03
N LEU A 178 -10.02 9.35 -0.19
CA LEU A 178 -8.79 8.65 -0.52
C LEU A 178 -8.08 9.31 -1.69
N THR A 179 -6.75 9.34 -1.63
CA THR A 179 -5.89 9.51 -2.80
C THR A 179 -4.89 8.36 -2.85
N THR A 180 -4.86 7.60 -3.95
CA THR A 180 -3.81 6.62 -4.20
C THR A 180 -2.93 7.09 -5.35
N SER A 181 -1.62 6.94 -5.19
CA SER A 181 -0.62 7.21 -6.23
C SER A 181 0.25 5.97 -6.40
N LEU A 182 0.24 5.38 -7.59
CA LEU A 182 1.05 4.22 -7.95
C LEU A 182 2.01 4.63 -9.06
N ARG A 183 3.31 4.56 -8.77
CA ARG A 183 4.38 4.78 -9.72
C ARG A 183 5.25 3.53 -9.83
N VAL A 184 5.35 3.00 -11.04
CA VAL A 184 6.25 1.89 -11.35
C VAL A 184 7.19 2.32 -12.45
N ASP A 185 8.47 2.35 -12.13
CA ASP A 185 9.56 2.69 -13.04
C ASP A 185 10.40 1.44 -13.34
N VAL A 186 10.95 1.38 -14.54
CA VAL A 186 11.94 0.38 -14.95
C VAL A 186 13.27 1.10 -15.16
N ASP A 187 14.34 0.59 -14.54
CA ASP A 187 15.69 1.07 -14.79
C ASP A 187 16.05 0.88 -16.27
N VAL A 188 16.60 1.93 -16.89
CA VAL A 188 17.15 1.90 -18.24
C VAL A 188 18.67 2.05 -18.15
N ASP A 189 19.37 1.17 -18.86
CA ASP A 189 20.83 1.16 -19.06
C ASP A 189 21.68 0.91 -17.80
N ARG A 190 22.05 -0.36 -17.57
CA ARG A 190 23.37 -0.70 -17.03
C ARG A 190 24.27 -1.04 -18.22
N GLU A 191 24.87 -0.03 -18.83
CA GLU A 191 26.16 -0.30 -19.46
C GLU A 191 27.13 -0.52 -18.28
N ALA A 192 27.70 -1.72 -18.18
CA ALA A 192 28.71 -2.00 -17.17
C ALA A 192 29.80 -0.92 -17.31
N PRO A 193 30.28 -0.28 -16.23
CA PRO A 193 31.30 0.74 -16.35
C PRO A 193 32.52 0.15 -17.05
N SER A 194 32.78 0.63 -18.28
CA SER A 194 33.95 0.30 -19.08
C SER A 194 35.20 0.98 -18.54
N ALA A 195 35.52 0.77 -17.26
CA ALA A 195 36.79 1.02 -16.58
C ALA A 195 36.58 1.05 -15.05
N PRO A 196 37.58 0.64 -14.25
CA PRO A 196 37.58 0.90 -12.82
C PRO A 196 37.69 2.42 -12.58
N SER A 197 36.60 3.05 -12.14
CA SER A 197 36.59 4.46 -11.71
C SER A 197 37.06 4.58 -10.27
N VAL A 198 37.96 5.53 -10.02
CA VAL A 198 38.61 5.83 -8.72
C VAL A 198 37.76 6.78 -7.84
N HIS A 199 36.47 6.98 -8.17
CA HIS A 199 35.57 7.86 -7.39
C HIS A 199 34.17 7.27 -7.10
N PRO A 200 33.57 7.65 -5.95
CA PRO A 200 32.56 6.87 -5.25
C PRO A 200 31.13 7.08 -5.79
N ALA A 201 30.33 6.03 -5.61
CA ALA A 201 28.92 5.86 -5.97
C ALA A 201 28.60 6.04 -7.47
N PRO A 202 28.24 4.97 -8.20
CA PRO A 202 27.77 5.13 -9.58
C PRO A 202 26.53 6.05 -9.63
N PRO A 203 26.36 6.85 -10.70
CA PRO A 203 25.18 7.69 -10.86
C PRO A 203 23.91 6.84 -10.77
N ALA A 204 22.86 7.40 -10.17
CA ALA A 204 21.57 6.72 -10.09
C ALA A 204 21.11 6.29 -11.49
N PRO A 205 20.60 5.05 -11.66
CA PRO A 205 20.15 4.57 -12.96
C PRO A 205 19.09 5.52 -13.51
N ARG A 206 19.13 5.75 -14.83
CA ARG A 206 18.03 6.42 -15.51
C ARG A 206 16.79 5.51 -15.40
N ARG A 207 15.61 6.11 -15.27
CA ARG A 207 14.36 5.38 -15.07
C ARG A 207 13.36 5.75 -16.16
N ARG A 208 12.72 4.73 -16.72
CA ARG A 208 11.60 4.89 -17.64
C ARG A 208 10.30 4.53 -16.91
N PRO A 209 9.28 5.39 -16.90
CA PRO A 209 8.00 5.06 -16.29
C PRO A 209 7.32 3.93 -17.08
N LEU A 210 6.85 2.90 -16.36
CA LEU A 210 5.98 1.85 -16.88
C LEU A 210 4.50 2.18 -16.59
N LEU A 211 4.21 2.63 -15.37
CA LEU A 211 2.89 3.07 -14.95
C LEU A 211 3.01 4.29 -14.03
N CYS A 212 2.17 5.29 -14.26
CA CYS A 212 1.94 6.40 -13.35
C CYS A 212 0.43 6.59 -13.25
N GLN A 213 -0.14 6.25 -12.09
CA GLN A 213 -1.58 6.31 -11.86
C GLN A 213 -1.85 7.09 -10.58
N GLU A 214 -2.84 7.96 -10.63
CA GLU A 214 -3.41 8.57 -9.45
C GLU A 214 -4.93 8.38 -9.46
N LEU A 215 -5.48 7.91 -8.35
CA LEU A 215 -6.91 7.75 -8.15
C LEU A 215 -7.35 8.57 -6.94
N ARG A 216 -8.33 9.44 -7.14
CA ARG A 216 -8.94 10.25 -6.08
C ARG A 216 -10.40 9.86 -5.94
N LEU A 217 -10.79 9.49 -4.73
CA LEU A 217 -12.16 9.11 -4.39
C LEU A 217 -12.58 9.86 -3.14
N GLY A 218 -13.84 10.25 -3.06
CA GLY A 218 -14.39 10.79 -1.82
C GLY A 218 -15.75 11.46 -2.03
N PRO A 219 -16.51 11.65 -0.95
CA PRO A 219 -17.81 12.33 -1.01
C PRO A 219 -17.70 13.78 -1.48
N ASP A 220 -16.56 14.44 -1.21
CA ASP A 220 -16.33 15.85 -1.56
C ASP A 220 -15.85 16.04 -3.02
N LEU A 221 -15.58 14.96 -3.74
CA LEU A 221 -15.08 15.01 -5.11
C LEU A 221 -16.23 14.86 -6.12
N PRO A 222 -16.50 15.90 -6.94
CA PRO A 222 -17.57 15.84 -7.94
C PRO A 222 -17.39 14.68 -8.90
N GLY A 223 -18.47 13.95 -9.17
CA GLY A 223 -18.48 12.87 -10.16
C GLY A 223 -17.91 11.52 -9.68
N THR A 224 -17.47 11.39 -8.43
CA THR A 224 -16.97 10.11 -7.87
C THR A 224 -17.95 8.95 -8.08
N ALA A 225 -19.23 9.16 -7.78
CA ALA A 225 -20.27 8.14 -7.98
C ALA A 225 -20.76 8.04 -9.45
N GLY A 226 -20.35 8.97 -10.31
CA GLY A 226 -20.81 9.07 -11.69
C GLY A 226 -20.25 7.96 -12.59
N PRO A 227 -20.82 7.81 -13.80
CA PRO A 227 -20.48 6.72 -14.74
C PRO A 227 -19.03 6.77 -15.23
N ALA A 228 -18.36 7.91 -15.12
CA ALA A 228 -16.98 8.08 -15.54
C ALA A 228 -15.94 7.59 -14.50
N VAL A 229 -16.34 7.34 -13.25
CA VAL A 229 -15.42 6.97 -12.16
C VAL A 229 -15.82 5.63 -11.54
N LEU A 230 -16.89 5.60 -10.73
CA LEU A 230 -17.33 4.37 -10.05
C LEU A 230 -18.61 3.78 -10.63
N ALA A 231 -19.40 4.53 -11.39
CA ALA A 231 -20.72 4.09 -11.86
C ALA A 231 -21.60 3.50 -10.73
N GLY A 232 -21.55 4.12 -9.54
CA GLY A 232 -22.26 3.66 -8.33
C GLY A 232 -21.57 2.54 -7.53
N ALA A 233 -20.50 1.93 -8.04
CA ALA A 233 -19.75 0.89 -7.34
C ALA A 233 -19.14 1.39 -6.02
N ARG A 234 -19.00 0.48 -5.04
CA ARG A 234 -18.34 0.77 -3.75
C ARG A 234 -16.93 0.22 -3.62
N ALA A 235 -16.54 -0.66 -4.55
CA ALA A 235 -15.24 -1.29 -4.57
C ALA A 235 -14.58 -1.04 -5.93
N VAL A 236 -13.32 -0.63 -5.91
CA VAL A 236 -12.49 -0.43 -7.10
C VAL A 236 -11.14 -1.08 -6.86
N GLY A 237 -10.57 -1.69 -7.88
CA GLY A 237 -9.28 -2.32 -7.75
C GLY A 237 -8.54 -2.42 -9.06
N SER A 238 -7.25 -2.68 -8.95
CA SER A 238 -6.39 -2.93 -10.09
C SER A 238 -5.39 -4.02 -9.80
N VAL A 239 -5.02 -4.75 -10.85
CA VAL A 239 -3.91 -5.68 -10.89
C VAL A 239 -2.92 -5.20 -11.94
N LEU A 240 -1.70 -4.93 -11.52
CA LEU A 240 -0.57 -4.70 -12.42
C LEU A 240 0.29 -5.94 -12.47
N VAL A 241 0.56 -6.40 -13.69
CA VAL A 241 1.52 -7.46 -13.99
C VAL A 241 2.62 -6.84 -14.86
N ALA A 242 3.88 -7.01 -14.48
CA ALA A 242 5.02 -6.49 -15.23
C ALA A 242 6.23 -7.42 -15.20
N GLY A 243 7.07 -7.35 -16.23
CA GLY A 243 8.32 -8.11 -16.38
C GLY A 243 8.28 -9.15 -17.52
N PRO A 244 9.43 -9.77 -17.83
CA PRO A 244 9.55 -10.73 -18.92
C PRO A 244 9.00 -12.13 -18.59
N ALA A 245 9.01 -12.54 -17.31
CA ALA A 245 8.52 -13.85 -16.89
C ALA A 245 6.99 -13.91 -16.67
N THR A 246 6.32 -12.77 -16.79
CA THR A 246 4.87 -12.72 -16.74
C THR A 246 4.32 -13.05 -18.11
N SER A 247 3.63 -14.19 -18.21
CA SER A 247 2.93 -14.69 -19.39
C SER A 247 1.85 -13.71 -19.85
N PHE A 248 2.32 -12.65 -20.51
CA PHE A 248 1.53 -11.54 -21.01
C PHE A 248 0.79 -11.90 -22.28
N GLU A 249 1.30 -12.84 -23.09
CA GLU A 249 0.61 -13.30 -24.30
C GLU A 249 -0.80 -13.83 -23.99
N ALA A 250 -1.00 -14.47 -22.83
CA ALA A 250 -2.32 -14.93 -22.39
C ALA A 250 -3.31 -13.78 -22.02
N LEU A 251 -2.81 -12.64 -21.53
CA LEU A 251 -3.63 -11.45 -21.24
C LEU A 251 -3.83 -10.56 -22.48
N ALA A 252 -2.89 -10.62 -23.44
CA ALA A 252 -2.78 -9.68 -24.55
C ALA A 252 -3.63 -10.02 -25.77
N ASP A 253 -4.00 -11.29 -25.95
CA ASP A 253 -4.90 -11.75 -27.05
C ASP A 253 -6.35 -11.31 -26.86
N SER A 254 -6.68 -10.80 -25.67
CA SER A 254 -8.01 -10.34 -25.35
C SER A 254 -7.94 -8.84 -25.07
N GLY A 255 -8.51 -8.04 -25.98
CA GLY A 255 -9.01 -6.71 -25.66
C GLY A 255 -10.17 -6.84 -24.65
N ALA A 256 -9.85 -7.38 -23.47
CA ALA A 256 -10.75 -8.13 -22.62
C ALA A 256 -11.53 -7.15 -21.72
N VAL A 257 -12.50 -6.49 -22.31
CA VAL A 257 -13.57 -5.89 -21.52
C VAL A 257 -14.46 -7.04 -21.06
N ALA A 258 -14.58 -7.19 -19.75
CA ALA A 258 -15.59 -8.04 -19.12
C ALA A 258 -16.55 -7.15 -18.33
N GLU A 259 -17.63 -7.73 -17.81
CA GLU A 259 -18.59 -6.97 -17.03
C GLU A 259 -17.93 -6.34 -15.79
N GLY A 260 -17.82 -5.01 -15.79
CA GLY A 260 -17.19 -4.25 -14.70
C GLY A 260 -15.68 -4.44 -14.58
N ALA A 261 -15.00 -4.95 -15.61
CA ALA A 261 -13.55 -5.09 -15.64
C ALA A 261 -12.96 -4.84 -17.04
N ALA A 262 -11.73 -4.34 -17.09
CA ALA A 262 -11.02 -4.12 -18.34
C ALA A 262 -9.54 -4.42 -18.17
N ALA A 263 -8.92 -4.99 -19.20
CA ALA A 263 -7.48 -5.18 -19.30
C ALA A 263 -6.87 -4.21 -20.34
N MET A 264 -5.72 -3.64 -20.00
CA MET A 264 -4.98 -2.71 -20.86
C MET A 264 -3.50 -3.13 -20.92
N ARG A 265 -2.98 -3.27 -22.14
CA ARG A 265 -1.55 -3.45 -22.39
C ARG A 265 -0.82 -2.12 -22.16
N LEU A 266 0.30 -2.15 -21.45
CA LEU A 266 1.16 -0.98 -21.27
C LEU A 266 2.15 -0.85 -22.42
N VAL A 267 2.79 0.31 -22.55
CA VAL A 267 3.83 0.57 -23.57
C VAL A 267 5.14 -0.19 -23.25
N GLY A 268 5.28 -0.75 -22.05
CA GLY A 268 6.37 -1.63 -21.65
C GLY A 268 5.91 -3.07 -21.39
N PRO A 269 6.77 -3.94 -20.85
CA PRO A 269 6.43 -5.34 -20.58
C PRO A 269 5.48 -5.44 -19.38
N GLY A 270 4.19 -5.16 -19.60
CA GLY A 270 3.17 -5.25 -18.56
C GLY A 270 1.74 -4.97 -19.01
N ALA A 271 0.79 -5.32 -18.15
CA ALA A 271 -0.63 -5.11 -18.32
C ALA A 271 -1.25 -4.59 -17.00
N LEU A 272 -2.28 -3.76 -17.15
CA LEU A 272 -3.12 -3.31 -16.04
C LEU A 272 -4.53 -3.86 -16.24
N VAL A 273 -5.02 -4.60 -15.25
CA VAL A 273 -6.44 -4.95 -15.14
C VAL A 273 -7.07 -4.02 -14.12
N SER A 274 -8.20 -3.42 -14.45
CA SER A 274 -8.98 -2.59 -13.53
C SER A 274 -10.39 -3.13 -13.44
N ALA A 275 -11.00 -3.08 -12.25
CA ALA A 275 -12.37 -3.52 -12.04
C ALA A 275 -13.12 -2.64 -11.02
N LEU A 276 -14.43 -2.63 -11.17
CA LEU A 276 -15.39 -2.02 -10.26
C LEU A 276 -16.36 -3.10 -9.78
N ALA A 277 -16.86 -3.01 -8.55
CA ALA A 277 -17.92 -3.87 -8.02
C ALA A 277 -18.61 -3.26 -6.80
N ASP A 278 -19.72 -3.86 -6.37
CA ASP A 278 -20.44 -3.43 -5.17
C ASP A 278 -19.85 -3.97 -3.85
N ASP A 279 -19.02 -5.00 -3.96
CA ASP A 279 -18.42 -5.72 -2.84
C ASP A 279 -17.02 -6.28 -3.19
N ALA A 280 -16.26 -6.61 -2.15
CA ALA A 280 -14.88 -7.07 -2.27
C ALA A 280 -14.74 -8.43 -2.97
N VAL A 281 -15.71 -9.33 -2.79
CA VAL A 281 -15.66 -10.68 -3.33
C VAL A 281 -15.89 -10.64 -4.83
N THR A 282 -16.89 -9.87 -5.27
CA THR A 282 -17.17 -9.63 -6.68
C THR A 282 -16.03 -8.87 -7.35
N LEU A 283 -15.45 -7.87 -6.68
CA LEU A 283 -14.26 -7.17 -7.17
C LEU A 283 -13.11 -8.15 -7.42
N ARG A 284 -12.77 -8.99 -6.43
CA ARG A 284 -11.68 -9.96 -6.54
C ARG A 284 -11.90 -10.93 -7.70
N ARG A 285 -13.12 -11.47 -7.85
CA ARG A 285 -13.47 -12.34 -8.98
C ARG A 285 -13.29 -11.66 -10.33
N ARG A 286 -13.71 -10.39 -10.46
CA ARG A 286 -13.57 -9.61 -11.70
C ARG A 286 -12.11 -9.31 -12.05
N LEU A 287 -11.28 -9.06 -11.05
CA LEU A 287 -9.83 -8.93 -11.24
C LEU A 287 -9.20 -10.25 -11.68
N ASP A 288 -9.49 -11.34 -10.95
CA ASP A 288 -8.93 -12.66 -11.22
C ASP A 288 -9.43 -13.26 -12.56
N SER A 289 -10.62 -12.87 -13.05
CA SER A 289 -11.13 -13.35 -14.33
C SER A 289 -10.31 -12.89 -15.53
N LEU A 290 -9.62 -11.74 -15.40
CA LEU A 290 -8.76 -11.19 -16.46
C LEU A 290 -7.28 -11.37 -16.16
N ALA A 291 -6.87 -11.27 -14.89
CA ALA A 291 -5.47 -11.45 -14.50
C ALA A 291 -5.06 -12.91 -14.27
N GLY A 292 -6.03 -13.83 -14.23
CA GLY A 292 -5.87 -15.15 -13.63
C GLY A 292 -5.81 -15.07 -12.09
N PRO A 293 -5.97 -16.19 -11.38
CA PRO A 293 -5.85 -16.20 -9.93
C PRO A 293 -4.43 -15.81 -9.54
N LEU A 294 -4.30 -14.68 -8.84
CA LEU A 294 -3.03 -14.24 -8.28
C LEU A 294 -2.75 -15.04 -7.01
N THR A 295 -2.35 -16.30 -7.17
CA THR A 295 -1.85 -17.08 -6.05
C THR A 295 -0.43 -16.63 -5.74
N GLY A 296 -0.14 -16.35 -4.47
CA GLY A 296 1.23 -16.39 -3.95
C GLY A 296 1.78 -17.82 -3.83
N ALA A 297 1.09 -18.80 -4.42
CA ALA A 297 1.47 -20.20 -4.38
C ALA A 297 2.66 -20.45 -5.31
N LEU A 298 3.60 -21.19 -4.75
CA LEU A 298 4.87 -21.62 -5.32
C LEU A 298 4.59 -22.63 -6.44
N ALA A 299 4.43 -22.16 -7.68
CA ALA A 299 4.96 -22.95 -8.77
C ALA A 299 6.46 -22.63 -8.82
N ASP A 300 7.26 -23.47 -8.16
CA ASP A 300 8.67 -23.57 -8.52
C ASP A 300 8.73 -23.74 -10.04
N THR A 301 9.58 -22.97 -10.70
CA THR A 301 10.01 -23.06 -12.12
C THR A 301 9.65 -21.78 -12.90
N PRO A 302 10.60 -20.83 -13.07
CA PRO A 302 10.54 -19.97 -14.26
C PRO A 302 10.53 -20.88 -15.50
N PRO A 303 9.71 -20.59 -16.53
CA PRO A 303 9.78 -21.35 -17.78
C PRO A 303 11.23 -21.36 -18.24
N THR A 304 11.78 -22.55 -18.48
CA THR A 304 13.11 -22.68 -19.06
C THR A 304 13.06 -21.97 -20.41
N PRO A 305 13.96 -21.02 -20.72
CA PRO A 305 14.02 -20.49 -22.06
C PRO A 305 14.38 -21.65 -23.00
N THR A 306 13.46 -21.98 -23.90
CA THR A 306 13.71 -22.83 -25.07
C THR A 306 14.69 -22.18 -26.01
#